data_AF-A0A060Z1F9-F1
#
_entry.id   AF-A0A060Z1F9-F1
#
_cell.length_a   1.000
_cell.length_b   1.000
_cell.length_c   1.000
_cell.angle_alpha   90.00
_cell.angle_beta   90.00
_cell.angle_gamma   90.00
#
_symmetry.space_group_name_H-M   'P 1'
#
loop_
_entity.id
_entity.type
_entity.pdbx_description
1 polymer ?
#
loop_
_entity_poly.entity_id
_entity_poly.type
_entity_poly.pdbx_seq_one_letter_code
_entity_poly.pdbx_strand_id
1 'polypeptide(L)'
;FLIGTVFDDITQTGCVAVNQCSCLHNGQTYQPGQSFSRTCHKCTCIRGQWSCMDLDCPATCSIVGGSHITTYDGKAYTFHGDCSYVLSKQTNKTAFTVLGDIVKCGKTDIETCLRSVTLVTPESTMIVIKASGRVFVNKMFSQMPLFMADVRIFQPSTFYIVVHTSYGLRLEVQLTPIMQVYIVASSSHKEKTQGLCGDFNSVRADDFRTINGLVEGTAVTFANTWKNKASCPDVAQNFEMPCSLSVENERYAKYWCSMLSDSKGIFSQCHTEINPNYYKEICLYDSCNCERSEECMCAAVSSYVHACAAAGVLLSGWRNTTCGKYSSSCPDTMIYDYTMTSCDRTCRSLSQTDFTCQLDHVSVDGCGCAEGTYLNDQGECVPASRCSCYNGGTVVPPGAVTRIYGATW
;
A
#
# COMPACT_ATOMS: atom_id res chain seq x y z
N PHE A 1 -43.03 -10.82 30.86
CA PHE A 1 -41.98 -11.47 30.06
C PHE A 1 -42.37 -12.92 29.85
N LEU A 2 -42.65 -13.32 28.61
CA LEU A 2 -42.82 -14.73 28.25
C LEU A 2 -41.44 -15.40 28.34
N ILE A 3 -41.37 -16.57 29.00
CA ILE A 3 -40.12 -17.34 29.14
C ILE A 3 -39.56 -17.62 27.74
N GLY A 4 -38.32 -17.20 27.48
CA GLY A 4 -37.64 -17.41 26.19
C GLY A 4 -37.78 -16.30 25.14
N THR A 5 -38.44 -15.18 25.48
CA THR A 5 -38.53 -13.99 24.62
C THR A 5 -37.69 -12.83 25.15
N VAL A 6 -37.15 -12.02 24.24
CA VAL A 6 -36.39 -10.79 24.51
C VAL A 6 -37.03 -9.63 23.77
N PHE A 7 -36.82 -8.40 24.24
CA PHE A 7 -37.30 -7.21 23.55
C PHE A 7 -36.43 -6.94 22.32
N ASP A 8 -37.05 -6.76 21.15
CA ASP A 8 -36.39 -6.37 19.91
C ASP A 8 -36.13 -4.86 19.92
N ASP A 9 -34.91 -4.49 20.30
CA ASP A 9 -34.43 -3.12 20.35
C ASP A 9 -34.00 -2.57 18.97
N ILE A 10 -33.87 -3.43 17.95
CA ILE A 10 -33.43 -3.05 16.60
C ILE A 10 -34.63 -2.67 15.73
N THR A 11 -35.63 -3.54 15.62
CA THR A 11 -36.82 -3.29 14.79
C THR A 11 -38.00 -2.70 15.57
N GLN A 12 -37.90 -2.69 16.90
CA GLN A 12 -38.93 -2.20 17.82
C GLN A 12 -40.29 -2.89 17.63
N THR A 13 -40.29 -4.15 17.19
CA THR A 13 -41.51 -4.95 16.96
C THR A 13 -42.09 -5.61 18.22
N GLY A 14 -41.43 -5.43 19.38
CA GLY A 14 -41.89 -5.95 20.67
C GLY A 14 -41.05 -7.12 21.17
N CYS A 15 -41.67 -8.12 21.80
CA CYS A 15 -40.95 -9.29 22.34
C CYS A 15 -40.84 -10.40 21.28
N VAL A 16 -39.62 -10.79 20.92
CA VAL A 16 -39.32 -11.83 19.94
C VAL A 16 -38.56 -12.99 20.57
N ALA A 17 -38.53 -14.15 19.92
CA ALA A 17 -37.69 -15.26 20.38
C ALA A 17 -36.20 -14.94 20.14
N VAL A 18 -35.30 -15.43 20.99
CA VAL A 18 -33.85 -15.15 20.89
C VAL A 18 -33.25 -15.54 19.53
N ASN A 19 -33.77 -16.59 18.89
CA ASN A 19 -33.35 -17.02 17.55
C ASN A 19 -33.90 -16.16 16.41
N GLN A 20 -34.83 -15.25 16.70
CA GLN A 20 -35.40 -14.28 15.75
C GLN A 20 -34.76 -12.90 15.88
N CYS A 21 -33.83 -12.70 16.82
CA CYS A 21 -33.11 -11.44 16.95
C CYS A 21 -32.30 -11.12 15.70
N SER A 22 -32.61 -9.96 15.10
CA SER A 22 -31.87 -9.39 13.98
C SER A 22 -30.51 -8.85 14.42
N CYS A 23 -29.61 -8.62 13.47
CA CYS A 23 -28.32 -7.97 13.69
C CYS A 23 -28.28 -6.61 12.98
N LEU A 24 -27.48 -5.68 13.49
CA LEU A 24 -27.24 -4.40 12.85
C LEU A 24 -25.79 -4.37 12.33
N HIS A 25 -25.60 -3.92 11.08
CA HIS A 25 -24.28 -3.66 10.51
C HIS A 25 -24.35 -2.45 9.56
N ASN A 26 -23.49 -1.45 9.77
CA ASN A 26 -23.48 -0.18 9.02
C ASN A 26 -24.86 0.48 8.85
N GLY A 27 -25.67 0.49 9.92
CA GLY A 27 -27.03 1.05 9.90
C GLY A 27 -28.06 0.23 9.13
N GLN A 28 -27.66 -0.89 8.52
CA GLN A 28 -28.57 -1.84 7.87
C GLN A 28 -28.91 -2.97 8.84
N THR A 29 -30.19 -3.37 8.82
CA THR A 29 -30.70 -4.48 9.63
C THR A 29 -30.65 -5.78 8.84
N TYR A 30 -30.12 -6.83 9.47
CA TYR A 30 -29.98 -8.17 8.92
C TYR A 30 -30.83 -9.15 9.71
N GLN A 31 -31.70 -9.88 9.02
CA GLN A 31 -32.50 -10.94 9.62
C GLN A 31 -31.62 -12.13 10.04
N PRO A 32 -32.03 -12.93 11.04
CA PRO A 32 -31.33 -14.16 11.40
C PRO A 32 -31.08 -15.05 10.17
N GLY A 33 -29.85 -15.52 10.02
CA GLY A 33 -29.41 -16.32 8.88
C GLY A 33 -28.97 -15.51 7.66
N GLN A 34 -29.21 -14.20 7.61
CA GLN A 34 -28.61 -13.36 6.57
C GLN A 34 -27.12 -13.16 6.86
N SER A 35 -26.36 -13.04 5.77
CA SER A 35 -24.93 -12.81 5.81
C SER A 35 -24.57 -11.56 5.03
N PHE A 36 -23.50 -10.91 5.43
CA PHE A 36 -22.74 -10.04 4.54
C PHE A 36 -21.35 -10.64 4.35
N SER A 37 -20.78 -10.39 3.17
CA SER A 37 -19.39 -10.70 2.88
C SER A 37 -18.64 -9.39 2.73
N ARG A 38 -17.49 -9.32 3.39
CA ARG A 38 -16.43 -8.35 3.10
C ARG A 38 -15.33 -9.05 2.33
N THR A 39 -14.29 -8.31 1.95
CA THR A 39 -13.12 -8.84 1.22
C THR A 39 -12.54 -10.08 1.90
N CYS A 40 -12.46 -10.09 3.24
CA CYS A 40 -11.74 -11.14 3.99
C CYS A 40 -12.54 -11.85 5.06
N HIS A 41 -13.82 -11.52 5.24
CA HIS A 41 -14.65 -12.16 6.24
C HIS A 41 -16.06 -12.33 5.71
N LYS A 42 -16.69 -13.44 6.09
CA LYS A 42 -18.12 -13.66 5.89
C LYS A 42 -18.79 -13.74 7.25
N CYS A 43 -19.68 -12.80 7.53
CA CYS A 43 -20.40 -12.72 8.79
C CYS A 43 -21.85 -13.10 8.58
N THR A 44 -22.36 -13.97 9.45
CA THR A 44 -23.76 -14.42 9.45
C THR A 44 -24.42 -14.01 10.75
N CYS A 45 -25.61 -13.43 10.66
CA CYS A 45 -26.39 -13.06 11.82
C CYS A 45 -26.98 -14.31 12.48
N ILE A 46 -26.59 -14.60 13.72
CA ILE A 46 -27.07 -15.73 14.50
C ILE A 46 -27.48 -15.22 15.88
N ARG A 47 -28.78 -15.26 16.19
CA ARG A 47 -29.33 -14.89 17.51
C ARG A 47 -28.94 -13.48 17.96
N GLY A 48 -29.03 -12.50 17.06
CA GLY A 48 -28.64 -11.11 17.34
C GLY A 48 -27.13 -10.87 17.44
N GLN A 49 -26.29 -11.85 17.13
CA GLN A 49 -24.84 -11.73 17.14
C GLN A 49 -24.23 -12.09 15.78
N TRP A 50 -23.11 -11.46 15.45
CA TRP A 50 -22.34 -11.77 14.25
C TRP A 50 -21.45 -12.99 14.48
N SER A 51 -21.67 -14.05 13.70
CA SER A 51 -20.75 -15.18 13.58
C SER A 51 -19.96 -15.01 12.29
N CYS A 52 -18.70 -14.61 12.40
CA CYS A 52 -17.82 -14.35 11.28
C CYS A 52 -16.83 -15.51 11.06
N MET A 53 -16.61 -15.85 9.81
CA MET A 53 -15.52 -16.73 9.37
C MET A 53 -14.54 -15.92 8.52
N ASP A 54 -13.24 -16.15 8.74
CA ASP A 54 -12.18 -15.57 7.93
C ASP A 54 -12.10 -16.31 6.59
N LEU A 55 -11.90 -15.56 5.52
CA LEU A 55 -11.65 -16.09 4.17
C LEU A 55 -10.15 -16.11 3.90
N ASP A 56 -9.72 -16.96 2.96
CA ASP A 56 -8.33 -17.01 2.50
C ASP A 56 -7.96 -15.74 1.73
N CYS A 57 -7.55 -14.72 2.48
CA CYS A 57 -7.22 -13.41 1.97
C CYS A 57 -5.71 -13.17 1.86
N PRO A 58 -5.29 -12.28 0.96
CA PRO A 58 -3.95 -11.73 1.04
C PRO A 58 -3.80 -10.87 2.31
N ALA A 59 -2.58 -10.82 2.84
CA ALA A 59 -2.21 -9.90 3.90
C ALA A 59 -1.24 -8.84 3.38
N THR A 60 -1.25 -7.66 4.01
CA THR A 60 -0.40 -6.54 3.63
C THR A 60 0.54 -6.19 4.77
N CYS A 61 1.84 -6.22 4.49
CA CYS A 61 2.85 -5.56 5.31
C CYS A 61 3.14 -4.17 4.75
N SER A 62 3.28 -3.15 5.59
CA SER A 62 3.51 -1.78 5.14
C SER A 62 4.70 -1.13 5.83
N ILE A 63 5.50 -0.38 5.09
CA ILE A 63 6.53 0.51 5.62
C ILE A 63 6.20 1.92 5.16
N VAL A 64 5.75 2.75 6.10
CA VAL A 64 5.24 4.11 5.87
C VAL A 64 5.98 5.12 6.75
N GLY A 65 5.96 6.40 6.36
CA GLY A 65 6.68 7.47 7.08
C GLY A 65 8.21 7.32 7.14
N GLY A 66 8.77 6.24 6.57
CA GLY A 66 10.20 5.93 6.65
C GLY A 66 10.65 5.22 7.92
N SER A 67 9.74 4.95 8.87
CA SER A 67 10.07 4.27 10.13
C SER A 67 8.94 3.41 10.72
N HIS A 68 7.71 3.54 10.24
CA HIS A 68 6.57 2.81 10.78
C HIS A 68 6.33 1.53 9.96
N ILE A 69 6.42 0.38 10.62
CA ILE A 69 6.20 -0.93 10.02
C ILE A 69 4.92 -1.54 10.60
N THR A 70 4.07 -2.08 9.74
CA THR A 70 2.96 -2.94 10.12
C THR A 70 3.17 -4.31 9.49
N THR A 71 3.21 -5.36 10.31
CA THR A 71 3.40 -6.76 9.88
C THR A 71 2.18 -7.30 9.13
N TYR A 72 2.31 -8.46 8.49
CA TYR A 72 1.19 -9.14 7.84
C TYR A 72 0.03 -9.45 8.80
N ASP A 73 0.33 -9.69 10.08
CA ASP A 73 -0.68 -10.00 11.09
C ASP A 73 -1.25 -8.73 11.75
N GLY A 74 -0.76 -7.54 11.37
CA GLY A 74 -1.26 -6.25 11.82
C GLY A 74 -0.60 -5.70 13.09
N LYS A 75 0.59 -6.20 13.46
CA LYS A 75 1.39 -5.60 14.53
C LYS A 75 2.12 -4.37 13.99
N ALA A 76 1.76 -3.21 14.52
CA ALA A 76 2.42 -1.95 14.20
C ALA A 76 3.58 -1.66 15.18
N TYR A 77 4.69 -1.15 14.65
CA TYR A 77 5.82 -0.69 15.44
C TYR A 77 6.67 0.34 14.69
N THR A 78 7.53 1.05 15.42
CA THR A 78 8.44 2.07 14.86
C THR A 78 9.88 1.60 14.95
N PHE A 79 10.65 1.78 13.88
CA PHE A 79 12.06 1.47 13.80
C PHE A 79 12.81 2.45 12.89
N HIS A 80 13.75 3.19 13.46
CA HIS A 80 14.57 4.18 12.75
C HIS A 80 15.87 3.53 12.26
N GLY A 81 15.77 2.79 11.15
CA GLY A 81 16.90 2.10 10.55
C GLY A 81 18.00 3.02 10.02
N ASP A 82 19.21 2.48 9.89
CA ASP A 82 20.34 3.16 9.25
C ASP A 82 21.08 2.21 8.29
N CYS A 83 20.31 1.38 7.58
CA CYS A 83 20.85 0.36 6.67
C CYS A 83 19.81 -0.26 5.71
N SER A 84 20.21 -1.38 5.10
CA SER A 84 19.33 -2.26 4.33
C SER A 84 18.84 -3.40 5.23
N TYR A 85 17.54 -3.66 5.24
CA TYR A 85 16.88 -4.65 6.09
C TYR A 85 16.06 -5.63 5.27
N VAL A 86 15.97 -6.87 5.75
CA VAL A 86 15.08 -7.89 5.17
C VAL A 86 13.64 -7.60 5.63
N LEU A 87 12.83 -7.05 4.72
CA LEU A 87 11.42 -6.77 5.00
C LEU A 87 10.62 -8.07 5.04
N SER A 88 10.74 -8.88 3.99
CA SER A 88 10.07 -10.16 3.89
C SER A 88 10.88 -11.11 3.01
N LYS A 89 11.10 -12.34 3.46
CA LYS A 89 11.71 -13.41 2.67
C LYS A 89 10.91 -14.70 2.87
N GLN A 90 10.90 -15.57 1.86
CA GLN A 90 10.30 -16.89 2.00
C GLN A 90 11.27 -17.87 2.69
N THR A 91 10.75 -18.77 3.53
CA THR A 91 11.57 -19.67 4.38
C THR A 91 12.28 -20.81 3.61
N ASN A 92 11.85 -21.14 2.38
CA ASN A 92 12.35 -22.28 1.59
C ASN A 92 13.37 -21.87 0.51
N LYS A 93 14.21 -22.81 0.05
CA LYS A 93 15.37 -22.58 -0.86
C LYS A 93 15.04 -21.96 -2.25
N THR A 94 13.77 -21.83 -2.63
CA THR A 94 13.31 -21.18 -3.87
C THR A 94 12.54 -19.90 -3.53
N ALA A 95 13.21 -18.97 -2.85
CA ALA A 95 12.58 -17.84 -2.17
C ALA A 95 12.69 -16.53 -2.94
N PHE A 96 11.63 -15.72 -2.85
CA PHE A 96 11.77 -14.28 -3.01
C PHE A 96 12.40 -13.66 -1.75
N THR A 97 13.05 -12.52 -1.91
CA THR A 97 13.46 -11.65 -0.80
C THR A 97 13.12 -10.20 -1.15
N VAL A 98 12.44 -9.52 -0.24
CA VAL A 98 12.17 -8.08 -0.29
C VAL A 98 13.07 -7.39 0.72
N LEU A 99 13.91 -6.48 0.24
CA LEU A 99 14.76 -5.63 1.05
C LEU A 99 14.25 -4.18 1.02
N GLY A 100 14.46 -3.47 2.12
CA GLY A 100 14.18 -2.04 2.22
C GLY A 100 15.40 -1.30 2.74
N ASP A 101 15.82 -0.25 2.04
CA ASP A 101 16.85 0.66 2.53
C ASP A 101 16.19 1.75 3.38
N ILE A 102 16.20 1.53 4.70
CA ILE A 102 15.71 2.47 5.70
C ILE A 102 16.93 3.18 6.28
N VAL A 103 17.09 4.46 5.92
CA VAL A 103 18.30 5.23 6.23
C VAL A 103 17.95 6.62 6.73
N LYS A 104 18.88 7.25 7.45
CA LYS A 104 18.74 8.65 7.87
C LYS A 104 18.58 9.56 6.66
N CYS A 105 17.63 10.49 6.77
CA CYS A 105 17.35 11.49 5.75
C CYS A 105 17.15 12.91 6.30
N GLY A 106 16.96 13.04 7.62
CA GLY A 106 17.00 14.32 8.32
C GLY A 106 18.28 14.52 9.13
N LYS A 107 18.20 15.34 10.17
CA LYS A 107 19.37 15.76 10.97
C LYS A 107 19.58 14.89 12.21
N THR A 108 18.50 14.32 12.72
CA THR A 108 18.49 13.47 13.92
C THR A 108 18.47 11.99 13.54
N ASP A 109 18.83 11.12 14.50
CA ASP A 109 18.84 9.67 14.30
C ASP A 109 17.45 9.06 14.14
N ILE A 110 16.39 9.83 14.45
CA ILE A 110 14.98 9.42 14.32
C ILE A 110 14.32 9.93 13.04
N GLU A 111 15.01 10.73 12.23
CA GLU A 111 14.53 11.18 10.93
C GLU A 111 15.03 10.25 9.81
N THR A 112 14.29 9.16 9.59
CA THR A 112 14.62 8.13 8.60
C THR A 112 13.63 8.08 7.44
N CYS A 113 14.10 7.64 6.27
CA CYS A 113 13.31 7.52 5.05
C CYS A 113 13.58 6.17 4.39
N LEU A 114 12.57 5.63 3.69
CA LEU A 114 12.75 4.55 2.74
C LEU A 114 13.37 5.13 1.45
N ARG A 115 14.54 4.63 1.03
CA ARG A 115 15.25 5.12 -0.17
C ARG A 115 15.17 4.17 -1.35
N SER A 116 15.08 2.88 -1.09
CA SER A 116 14.92 1.88 -2.12
C SER A 116 14.17 0.66 -1.58
N VAL A 117 13.48 -0.03 -2.50
CA VAL A 117 12.89 -1.35 -2.29
C VAL A 117 13.51 -2.28 -3.32
N THR A 118 14.04 -3.41 -2.86
CA THR A 118 14.64 -4.42 -3.73
C THR A 118 13.86 -5.72 -3.65
N LEU A 119 13.38 -6.21 -4.78
CA LEU A 119 12.88 -7.58 -4.92
C LEU A 119 13.96 -8.45 -5.56
N VAL A 120 14.35 -9.51 -4.85
CA VAL A 120 15.14 -10.62 -5.40
C VAL A 120 14.18 -11.75 -5.71
N THR A 121 14.07 -12.15 -6.98
CA THR A 121 13.18 -13.24 -7.41
C THR A 121 13.80 -14.61 -7.12
N PRO A 122 13.01 -15.72 -7.16
CA PRO A 122 13.55 -17.07 -7.03
C PRO A 122 14.66 -17.40 -8.03
N GLU A 123 14.62 -16.82 -9.23
CA GLU A 123 15.62 -16.94 -10.31
C GLU A 123 16.82 -16.00 -10.11
N SER A 124 16.95 -15.39 -8.92
CA SER A 124 18.01 -14.44 -8.56
C SER A 124 18.04 -13.16 -9.40
N THR A 125 16.92 -12.78 -10.02
CA THR A 125 16.79 -11.48 -10.66
C THR A 125 16.63 -10.40 -9.60
N MET A 126 17.48 -9.37 -9.65
CA MET A 126 17.45 -8.25 -8.69
C MET A 126 16.74 -7.05 -9.31
N ILE A 127 15.60 -6.67 -8.74
CA ILE A 127 14.79 -5.52 -9.16
C ILE A 127 14.87 -4.47 -8.06
N VAL A 128 15.43 -3.30 -8.36
CA VAL A 128 15.57 -2.19 -7.41
C VAL A 128 14.71 -1.02 -7.85
N ILE A 129 13.79 -0.59 -6.99
CA ILE A 129 12.99 0.62 -7.16
C ILE A 129 13.56 1.68 -6.23
N LYS A 130 14.03 2.80 -6.78
CA LYS A 130 14.54 3.93 -5.99
C LYS A 130 13.44 4.95 -5.74
N ALA A 131 13.58 5.75 -4.68
CA ALA A 131 12.70 6.87 -4.36
C ALA A 131 12.52 7.89 -5.52
N SER A 132 13.45 7.92 -6.48
CA SER A 132 13.32 8.73 -7.70
C SER A 132 12.37 8.17 -8.76
N GLY A 133 11.73 7.02 -8.51
CA GLY A 133 10.90 6.30 -9.48
C GLY A 133 11.69 5.49 -10.52
N ARG A 134 13.04 5.51 -10.45
CA ARG A 134 13.87 4.71 -11.36
C ARG A 134 13.89 3.24 -10.96
N VAL A 135 13.64 2.38 -11.93
CA VAL A 135 13.68 0.91 -11.79
C VAL A 135 14.97 0.37 -12.43
N PHE A 136 15.65 -0.51 -11.71
CA PHE A 136 16.84 -1.20 -12.19
C PHE A 136 16.64 -2.71 -12.12
N VAL A 137 16.88 -3.42 -13.21
CA VAL A 137 16.91 -4.89 -13.27
C VAL A 137 18.36 -5.33 -13.45
N ASN A 138 18.89 -6.13 -12.52
CA ASN A 138 20.29 -6.58 -12.50
C ASN A 138 21.29 -5.43 -12.71
N LYS A 139 21.05 -4.30 -12.01
CA LYS A 139 21.83 -3.05 -12.07
C LYS A 139 21.71 -2.25 -13.37
N MET A 140 20.93 -2.71 -14.35
CA MET A 140 20.64 -1.96 -15.58
C MET A 140 19.36 -1.16 -15.42
N PHE A 141 19.38 0.12 -15.83
CA PHE A 141 18.17 0.94 -15.87
C PHE A 141 17.15 0.34 -16.84
N SER A 142 15.87 0.34 -16.45
CA SER A 142 14.81 -0.28 -17.23
C SER A 142 13.59 0.65 -17.32
N GLN A 143 13.09 0.86 -18.53
CA GLN A 143 11.90 1.67 -18.79
C GLN A 143 10.61 0.86 -18.57
N MET A 144 9.58 1.49 -18.01
CA MET A 144 8.29 0.86 -17.74
C MET A 144 7.34 0.98 -18.94
N PRO A 145 6.34 0.08 -19.09
CA PRO A 145 6.14 -1.12 -18.29
C PRO A 145 7.15 -2.24 -18.63
N LEU A 146 7.44 -3.10 -17.65
CA LEU A 146 8.32 -4.26 -17.80
C LEU A 146 7.53 -5.54 -17.60
N PHE A 147 7.62 -6.45 -18.56
CA PHE A 147 7.00 -7.76 -18.49
C PHE A 147 8.08 -8.83 -18.63
N MET A 148 8.36 -9.52 -17.54
CA MET A 148 9.24 -10.69 -17.46
C MET A 148 8.38 -11.94 -17.19
N ALA A 149 8.97 -13.13 -17.26
CA ALA A 149 8.24 -14.40 -17.10
C ALA A 149 7.36 -14.42 -15.85
N ASP A 150 7.94 -14.10 -14.69
CA ASP A 150 7.28 -14.18 -13.39
C ASP A 150 7.00 -12.82 -12.74
N VAL A 151 7.34 -11.72 -13.41
CA VAL A 151 7.24 -10.37 -12.84
C VAL A 151 6.71 -9.37 -13.87
N ARG A 152 5.73 -8.58 -13.46
CA ARG A 152 5.17 -7.47 -14.23
C ARG A 152 5.34 -6.19 -13.41
N ILE A 153 5.94 -5.16 -13.98
CA ILE A 153 6.21 -3.88 -13.33
C ILE A 153 5.57 -2.78 -14.16
N PHE A 154 4.67 -2.02 -13.55
CA PHE A 154 3.95 -0.95 -14.23
C PHE A 154 3.70 0.23 -13.29
N GLN A 155 3.33 1.36 -13.88
CA GLN A 155 3.13 2.62 -13.18
C GLN A 155 1.68 3.06 -13.40
N PRO A 156 0.74 2.70 -12.49
CA PRO A 156 -0.65 3.11 -12.64
C PRO A 156 -0.83 4.63 -12.54
N SER A 157 0.03 5.34 -11.79
CA SER A 157 0.06 6.80 -11.72
C SER A 157 1.48 7.30 -11.48
N THR A 158 1.73 8.61 -11.65
CA THR A 158 3.04 9.20 -11.29
C THR A 158 3.44 8.98 -9.83
N PHE A 159 2.48 8.64 -8.95
CA PHE A 159 2.73 8.44 -7.53
C PHE A 159 3.05 7.00 -7.15
N TYR A 160 2.77 6.01 -8.00
CA TYR A 160 2.88 4.60 -7.63
C TYR A 160 3.56 3.76 -8.70
N ILE A 161 4.42 2.84 -8.26
CA ILE A 161 4.92 1.73 -9.07
C ILE A 161 4.39 0.43 -8.46
N VAL A 162 3.84 -0.44 -9.29
CA VAL A 162 3.34 -1.75 -8.88
C VAL A 162 4.21 -2.84 -9.49
N VAL A 163 4.65 -3.78 -8.65
CA VAL A 163 5.33 -5.01 -9.03
C VAL A 163 4.40 -6.16 -8.72
N HIS A 164 3.93 -6.88 -9.73
CA HIS A 164 3.10 -8.06 -9.57
C HIS A 164 3.90 -9.31 -9.95
N THR A 165 3.85 -10.36 -9.14
CA THR A 165 4.54 -11.63 -9.42
C THR A 165 3.57 -12.77 -9.68
N SER A 166 4.00 -13.78 -10.44
CA SER A 166 3.22 -15.00 -10.70
C SER A 166 3.07 -15.89 -9.45
N TYR A 167 4.00 -15.75 -8.51
CA TYR A 167 4.03 -16.51 -7.26
C TYR A 167 3.25 -15.84 -6.12
N GLY A 168 2.32 -14.92 -6.40
CA GLY A 168 1.39 -14.41 -5.39
C GLY A 168 1.97 -13.41 -4.40
N LEU A 169 2.97 -12.63 -4.84
CA LEU A 169 3.49 -11.45 -4.16
C LEU A 169 3.22 -10.21 -5.02
N ARG A 170 2.78 -9.11 -4.39
CA ARG A 170 2.62 -7.81 -5.04
C ARG A 170 3.27 -6.73 -4.19
N LEU A 171 4.09 -5.87 -4.80
CA LEU A 171 4.61 -4.67 -4.14
C LEU A 171 3.94 -3.44 -4.74
N GLU A 172 3.41 -2.58 -3.90
CA GLU A 172 2.88 -1.27 -4.28
C GLU A 172 3.79 -0.22 -3.63
N VAL A 173 4.61 0.43 -4.45
CA VAL A 173 5.60 1.42 -4.02
C VAL A 173 5.05 2.81 -4.31
N GLN A 174 4.64 3.51 -3.26
CA GLN A 174 4.32 4.93 -3.34
C GLN A 174 5.62 5.73 -3.43
N LEU A 175 5.68 6.73 -4.29
CA LEU A 175 6.83 7.61 -4.52
C LEU A 175 6.62 9.01 -3.94
N THR A 176 5.37 9.50 -3.98
CA THR A 176 4.99 10.88 -3.61
C THR A 176 3.87 10.83 -2.56
N PRO A 177 3.92 11.65 -1.49
CA PRO A 177 4.92 12.67 -1.15
C PRO A 177 6.30 12.13 -0.74
N ILE A 178 6.31 10.97 -0.09
CA ILE A 178 7.49 10.28 0.42
C ILE A 178 7.38 8.83 0.00
N MET A 179 8.53 8.19 -0.24
CA MET A 179 8.56 6.79 -0.63
C MET A 179 7.99 5.90 0.49
N GLN A 180 7.01 5.06 0.17
CA GLN A 180 6.41 4.05 1.05
C GLN A 180 6.25 2.76 0.28
N VAL A 181 6.12 1.63 0.99
CA VAL A 181 5.86 0.34 0.34
C VAL A 181 4.81 -0.47 1.07
N TYR A 182 3.93 -1.07 0.28
CA TYR A 182 2.96 -2.07 0.71
C TYR A 182 3.32 -3.39 0.03
N ILE A 183 3.64 -4.40 0.82
CA ILE A 183 3.96 -5.75 0.38
C ILE A 183 2.72 -6.59 0.64
N VAL A 184 2.05 -7.00 -0.42
CA VAL A 184 0.84 -7.81 -0.38
C VAL A 184 1.23 -9.25 -0.71
N ALA A 185 1.00 -10.16 0.24
CA ALA A 185 1.29 -11.58 0.10
C ALA A 185 -0.02 -12.37 0.08
N SER A 186 -0.20 -13.23 -0.93
CA SER A 186 -1.34 -14.13 -1.01
C SER A 186 -1.36 -15.12 0.16
N SER A 187 -2.53 -15.66 0.49
CA SER A 187 -2.71 -16.69 1.54
C SER A 187 -1.80 -17.92 1.37
N SER A 188 -1.33 -18.20 0.15
CA SER A 188 -0.35 -19.27 -0.12
C SER A 188 0.97 -19.10 0.62
N HIS A 189 1.28 -17.88 1.08
CA HIS A 189 2.49 -17.49 1.80
C HIS A 189 2.32 -17.51 3.33
N LYS A 190 1.12 -17.82 3.83
CA LYS A 190 0.84 -17.96 5.26
C LYS A 190 1.83 -18.95 5.89
N GLU A 191 2.42 -18.56 7.03
CA GLU A 191 3.45 -19.31 7.78
C GLU A 191 4.75 -19.58 7.00
N LYS A 192 4.97 -18.92 5.85
CA LYS A 192 6.13 -19.15 4.98
C LYS A 192 6.98 -17.91 4.78
N THR A 193 6.69 -16.82 5.51
CA THR A 193 7.48 -15.60 5.47
C THR A 193 8.32 -15.44 6.72
N GLN A 194 9.38 -14.65 6.62
CA GLN A 194 10.16 -14.15 7.75
C GLN A 194 10.71 -12.76 7.40
N GLY A 195 11.06 -11.95 8.39
CA GLY A 195 11.60 -10.61 8.20
C GLY A 195 10.94 -9.60 9.12
N LEU A 196 11.16 -8.31 8.85
CA LEU A 196 10.47 -7.23 9.57
C LEU A 196 8.92 -7.30 9.43
N CYS A 197 8.41 -7.93 8.39
CA CYS A 197 6.97 -8.13 8.18
C CYS A 197 6.34 -9.28 8.97
N GLY A 198 7.11 -9.98 9.82
CA GLY A 198 6.62 -11.12 10.60
C GLY A 198 6.56 -12.44 9.79
N ASP A 199 5.91 -13.45 10.38
CA ASP A 199 5.81 -14.80 9.83
C ASP A 199 4.46 -15.13 9.17
N PHE A 200 3.52 -14.18 9.21
CA PHE A 200 2.21 -14.26 8.57
C PHE A 200 1.43 -15.51 9.02
N ASN A 201 1.29 -15.71 10.32
CA ASN A 201 0.62 -16.86 10.92
C ASN A 201 -0.74 -16.49 11.58
N SER A 202 -1.13 -15.21 11.48
CA SER A 202 -2.30 -14.60 12.14
C SER A 202 -2.15 -14.36 13.65
N VAL A 203 -0.92 -14.36 14.19
CA VAL A 203 -0.60 -14.20 15.61
C VAL A 203 0.35 -13.01 15.81
N ARG A 204 -0.21 -11.83 16.09
CA ARG A 204 0.56 -10.60 16.37
C ARG A 204 1.57 -10.72 17.51
N ALA A 205 1.34 -11.63 18.45
CA ALA A 205 2.16 -11.73 19.65
C ALA A 205 3.59 -12.20 19.33
N ASP A 206 3.79 -13.02 18.30
CA ASP A 206 5.08 -13.62 17.97
C ASP A 206 5.75 -13.06 16.71
N ASP A 207 5.15 -12.05 16.07
CA ASP A 207 5.74 -11.29 14.95
C ASP A 207 7.18 -10.76 15.20
N PHE A 208 7.61 -10.64 16.45
CA PHE A 208 8.99 -10.29 16.81
C PHE A 208 9.90 -11.52 16.94
N ARG A 209 9.60 -12.58 16.18
CA ARG A 209 10.41 -13.79 16.10
C ARG A 209 11.64 -13.57 15.24
N THR A 210 12.80 -13.68 15.87
CA THR A 210 14.11 -13.57 15.22
C THR A 210 14.43 -14.79 14.38
N ILE A 211 15.50 -14.70 13.57
CA ILE A 211 16.01 -15.84 12.78
C ILE A 211 16.42 -17.05 13.64
N ASN A 212 16.71 -16.84 14.93
CA ASN A 212 17.04 -17.90 15.90
C ASN A 212 15.80 -18.54 16.54
N GLY A 213 14.60 -18.12 16.15
CA GLY A 213 13.33 -18.64 16.66
C GLY A 213 12.84 -18.02 17.98
N LEU A 214 13.64 -17.14 18.61
CA LEU A 214 13.27 -16.42 19.83
C LEU A 214 12.40 -15.21 19.53
N VAL A 215 11.40 -14.95 20.39
CA VAL A 215 10.53 -13.77 20.30
C VAL A 215 11.09 -12.66 21.20
N GLU A 216 11.40 -11.53 20.58
CA GLU A 216 11.97 -10.36 21.25
C GLU A 216 10.90 -9.49 21.92
N GLY A 217 11.28 -8.84 23.02
CA GLY A 217 10.38 -7.95 23.78
C GLY A 217 10.25 -6.54 23.19
N THR A 218 11.20 -6.10 22.36
CA THR A 218 11.21 -4.76 21.78
C THR A 218 11.37 -4.79 20.26
N ALA A 219 10.79 -3.80 19.59
CA ALA A 219 10.91 -3.65 18.14
C ALA A 219 12.36 -3.45 17.67
N VAL A 220 13.16 -2.71 18.44
CA VAL A 220 14.55 -2.39 18.09
C VAL A 220 15.44 -3.61 18.19
N THR A 221 15.34 -4.40 19.28
CA THR A 221 16.12 -5.64 19.42
C THR A 221 15.76 -6.63 18.31
N PHE A 222 14.46 -6.78 18.01
CA PHE A 222 13.99 -7.57 16.89
C PHE A 222 14.55 -7.10 15.54
N ALA A 223 14.38 -5.82 15.20
CA ALA A 223 14.72 -5.30 13.88
C ALA A 223 16.23 -5.30 13.60
N ASN A 224 17.06 -5.13 14.62
CA ASN A 224 18.53 -5.26 14.51
C ASN A 224 18.97 -6.68 14.08
N THR A 225 18.16 -7.72 14.32
CA THR A 225 18.46 -9.09 13.84
C THR A 225 18.22 -9.28 12.33
N TRP A 226 17.54 -8.34 11.68
CA TRP A 226 17.14 -8.40 10.26
C TRP A 226 17.98 -7.51 9.34
N LYS A 227 19.15 -7.07 9.81
CA LYS A 227 20.13 -6.33 8.99
C LYS A 227 20.61 -7.20 7.83
N ASN A 228 20.59 -6.66 6.62
CA ASN A 228 21.05 -7.37 5.43
C ASN A 228 22.59 -7.47 5.34
N LYS A 229 23.32 -6.58 6.02
CA LYS A 229 24.79 -6.57 6.04
C LYS A 229 25.30 -6.56 7.48
N ALA A 230 26.34 -7.33 7.76
CA ALA A 230 26.99 -7.36 9.08
C ALA A 230 27.62 -6.02 9.46
N SER A 231 28.00 -5.20 8.47
CA SER A 231 28.57 -3.85 8.68
C SER A 231 27.52 -2.81 9.10
N CYS A 232 26.23 -3.13 9.05
CA CYS A 232 25.18 -2.23 9.50
C CYS A 232 25.29 -2.03 11.03
N PRO A 233 25.29 -0.79 11.54
CA PRO A 233 25.27 -0.54 12.97
C PRO A 233 23.97 -1.07 13.59
N ASP A 234 24.01 -1.41 14.87
CA ASP A 234 22.79 -1.60 15.65
C ASP A 234 22.18 -0.23 15.96
N VAL A 235 20.86 -0.15 15.78
CA VAL A 235 20.08 1.02 16.17
C VAL A 235 19.80 0.93 17.67
N ALA A 236 19.98 2.03 18.38
CA ALA A 236 19.64 2.13 19.80
C ALA A 236 18.16 2.46 19.99
N GLN A 237 17.59 2.07 21.13
CA GLN A 237 16.22 2.43 21.47
C GLN A 237 16.14 3.94 21.76
N ASN A 238 15.14 4.60 21.16
CA ASN A 238 14.83 6.01 21.43
C ASN A 238 13.37 6.13 21.88
N PHE A 239 13.13 6.94 22.91
CA PHE A 239 11.81 7.22 23.50
C PHE A 239 11.42 8.71 23.36
N GLU A 240 12.17 9.47 22.60
CA GLU A 240 11.89 10.87 22.32
C GLU A 240 10.54 11.02 21.60
N MET A 241 9.77 12.02 22.03
CA MET A 241 8.47 12.35 21.46
C MET A 241 8.62 13.61 20.62
N PRO A 242 8.63 13.52 19.27
CA PRO A 242 8.96 14.66 18.41
C PRO A 242 8.09 15.90 18.64
N CYS A 243 6.80 15.72 18.91
CA CYS A 243 5.90 16.85 19.17
C CYS A 243 6.20 17.61 20.46
N SER A 244 6.92 17.01 21.41
CA SER A 244 7.35 17.71 22.63
C SER A 244 8.51 18.67 22.39
N LEU A 245 9.16 18.60 21.22
CA LEU A 245 10.33 19.41 20.87
C LEU A 245 9.97 20.75 20.22
N SER A 246 8.78 20.86 19.63
CA SER A 246 8.32 22.08 18.95
C SER A 246 6.82 22.28 19.09
N VAL A 247 6.42 23.33 19.81
CA VAL A 247 5.02 23.73 20.00
C VAL A 247 4.35 24.11 18.68
N GLU A 248 5.10 24.71 17.75
CA GLU A 248 4.58 25.09 16.44
C GLU A 248 4.25 23.85 15.60
N ASN A 249 5.18 22.90 15.52
CA ASN A 249 4.97 21.65 14.79
C ASN A 249 3.86 20.83 15.44
N GLU A 250 3.80 20.78 16.77
CA GLU A 250 2.73 20.11 17.49
C GLU A 250 1.36 20.70 17.16
N ARG A 251 1.22 22.04 17.15
CA ARG A 251 -0.04 22.71 16.82
C ARG A 251 -0.45 22.43 15.38
N TYR A 252 0.49 22.49 14.44
CA TYR A 252 0.27 22.15 13.04
C TYR A 252 -0.21 20.70 12.89
N ALA A 253 0.52 19.76 13.49
CA ALA A 253 0.22 18.33 13.44
C ALA A 253 -1.16 18.02 14.04
N LYS A 254 -1.47 18.56 15.22
CA LYS A 254 -2.77 18.38 15.88
C LYS A 254 -3.93 18.84 15.00
N TYR A 255 -3.79 19.99 14.34
CA TYR A 255 -4.83 20.49 13.45
C TYR A 255 -5.06 19.55 12.27
N TRP A 256 -4.04 19.28 11.45
CA TRP A 256 -4.19 18.52 10.21
C TRP A 256 -4.47 17.04 10.43
N CYS A 257 -3.76 16.40 11.36
CA CYS A 257 -3.94 14.97 11.64
C CYS A 257 -5.28 14.66 12.32
N SER A 258 -5.91 15.63 13.00
CA SER A 258 -7.23 15.41 13.62
C SER A 258 -8.33 15.11 12.59
N MET A 259 -8.19 15.58 11.34
CA MET A 259 -9.16 15.37 10.28
C MET A 259 -9.35 13.89 9.92
N LEU A 260 -8.31 13.06 10.07
CA LEU A 260 -8.42 11.61 9.85
C LEU A 260 -9.48 10.97 10.76
N SER A 261 -9.67 11.51 11.97
CA SER A 261 -10.62 11.02 12.97
C SER A 261 -11.92 11.84 13.05
N ASP A 262 -12.12 12.84 12.18
CA ASP A 262 -13.33 13.65 12.20
C ASP A 262 -14.54 12.85 11.68
N SER A 263 -15.49 12.57 12.56
CA SER A 263 -16.75 11.86 12.27
C SER A 263 -17.63 12.50 11.19
N LYS A 264 -17.40 13.78 10.85
CA LYS A 264 -18.13 14.51 9.82
C LYS A 264 -17.28 14.85 8.59
N GLY A 265 -15.99 14.52 8.63
CA GLY A 265 -15.04 14.81 7.55
C GLY A 265 -15.12 13.80 6.41
N ILE A 266 -14.40 14.06 5.32
CA ILE A 266 -14.35 13.18 4.13
C ILE A 266 -13.86 11.76 4.48
N PHE A 267 -12.99 11.63 5.48
CA PHE A 267 -12.43 10.35 5.93
C PHE A 267 -13.41 9.49 6.71
N SER A 268 -14.52 10.04 7.20
CA SER A 268 -15.52 9.32 8.00
C SER A 268 -16.13 8.12 7.28
N GLN A 269 -16.16 8.15 5.95
CA GLN A 269 -16.64 7.05 5.11
C GLN A 269 -15.85 5.75 5.29
N CYS A 270 -14.60 5.85 5.76
CA CYS A 270 -13.71 4.71 5.95
C CYS A 270 -13.59 4.26 7.41
N HIS A 271 -14.11 5.02 8.38
CA HIS A 271 -13.92 4.75 9.82
C HIS A 271 -14.44 3.38 10.26
N THR A 272 -15.45 2.83 9.58
CA THR A 272 -15.99 1.50 9.88
C THR A 272 -15.10 0.35 9.41
N GLU A 273 -14.31 0.59 8.37
CA GLU A 273 -13.43 -0.44 7.78
C GLU A 273 -12.00 -0.31 8.31
N ILE A 274 -11.48 0.92 8.44
CA ILE A 274 -10.13 1.20 8.93
C ILE A 274 -10.20 2.18 10.10
N ASN A 275 -9.72 1.73 11.27
CA ASN A 275 -9.61 2.57 12.46
C ASN A 275 -8.60 3.72 12.22
N PRO A 276 -9.03 5.00 12.30
CA PRO A 276 -8.16 6.13 11.99
C PRO A 276 -7.13 6.44 13.08
N ASN A 277 -7.26 5.88 14.30
CA ASN A 277 -6.42 6.27 15.44
C ASN A 277 -4.93 6.01 15.20
N TYR A 278 -4.58 4.83 14.68
CA TYR A 278 -3.18 4.50 14.36
C TYR A 278 -2.59 5.47 13.33
N TYR A 279 -3.32 5.75 12.25
CA TYR A 279 -2.88 6.67 11.20
C TYR A 279 -2.77 8.12 11.70
N LYS A 280 -3.66 8.53 12.61
CA LYS A 280 -3.57 9.82 13.29
C LYS A 280 -2.33 9.91 14.18
N GLU A 281 -1.99 8.85 14.91
CA GLU A 281 -0.80 8.81 15.78
C GLU A 281 0.49 8.92 14.97
N ILE A 282 0.65 8.14 13.91
CA ILE A 282 1.83 8.25 13.03
C ILE A 282 1.86 9.58 12.29
N CYS A 283 0.69 10.14 11.89
CA CYS A 283 0.62 11.46 11.30
C CYS A 283 1.14 12.54 12.26
N LEU A 284 0.74 12.48 13.55
CA LEU A 284 1.23 13.40 14.57
C LEU A 284 2.74 13.26 14.74
N TYR A 285 3.22 12.02 14.89
CA TYR A 285 4.64 11.71 15.04
C TYR A 285 5.46 12.26 13.88
N ASP A 286 5.12 11.88 12.66
CA ASP A 286 5.85 12.24 11.44
C ASP A 286 5.81 13.75 11.16
N SER A 287 4.66 14.40 11.33
CA SER A 287 4.52 15.85 11.11
C SER A 287 5.41 16.66 12.05
N CYS A 288 5.61 16.18 13.28
CA CYS A 288 6.46 16.83 14.27
C CYS A 288 7.95 16.54 14.08
N ASN A 289 8.28 15.33 13.62
CA ASN A 289 9.65 14.84 13.49
C ASN A 289 10.35 15.34 12.23
N CYS A 290 9.58 15.53 11.16
CA CYS A 290 10.09 15.78 9.82
C CYS A 290 10.43 17.25 9.58
N GLU A 291 11.56 17.53 8.93
CA GLU A 291 11.95 18.90 8.53
C GLU A 291 10.87 19.61 7.68
N ARG A 292 10.14 18.85 6.85
CA ARG A 292 9.04 19.37 6.02
C ARG A 292 7.70 18.77 6.48
N SER A 293 7.15 19.33 7.56
CA SER A 293 5.94 18.82 8.23
C SER A 293 4.77 18.54 7.28
N GLU A 294 4.52 19.40 6.28
CA GLU A 294 3.42 19.17 5.32
C GLU A 294 3.65 17.92 4.46
N GLU A 295 4.88 17.63 4.02
CA GLU A 295 5.16 16.46 3.18
C GLU A 295 4.92 15.17 3.96
N CYS A 296 5.41 15.12 5.20
CA CYS A 296 5.24 14.00 6.11
C CYS A 296 3.77 13.83 6.57
N MET A 297 3.08 14.92 6.88
CA MET A 297 1.64 14.91 7.14
C MET A 297 0.85 14.33 5.95
N CYS A 298 1.13 14.82 4.73
CA CYS A 298 0.46 14.36 3.53
C CYS A 298 0.79 12.91 3.18
N ALA A 299 2.00 12.45 3.50
CA ALA A 299 2.41 11.05 3.36
C ALA A 299 1.57 10.14 4.28
N ALA A 300 1.41 10.51 5.56
CA ALA A 300 0.59 9.76 6.52
C ALA A 300 -0.91 9.75 6.16
N VAL A 301 -1.45 10.89 5.70
CA VAL A 301 -2.83 10.96 5.19
C VAL A 301 -3.01 10.05 3.96
N SER A 302 -2.04 10.05 3.04
CA SER A 302 -2.09 9.18 1.86
C SER A 302 -2.03 7.70 2.24
N SER A 303 -1.31 7.33 3.31
CA SER A 303 -1.31 5.95 3.82
C SER A 303 -2.68 5.51 4.34
N TYR A 304 -3.44 6.41 4.98
CA TYR A 304 -4.82 6.11 5.39
C TYR A 304 -5.72 5.95 4.16
N VAL A 305 -5.61 6.84 3.17
CA VAL A 305 -6.37 6.76 1.92
C VAL A 305 -6.09 5.46 1.17
N HIS A 306 -4.82 5.02 1.11
CA HIS A 306 -4.44 3.75 0.50
C HIS A 306 -5.07 2.56 1.24
N ALA A 307 -5.01 2.54 2.58
CA ALA A 307 -5.66 1.49 3.37
C ALA A 307 -7.19 1.45 3.17
N CYS A 308 -7.83 2.61 3.05
CA CYS A 308 -9.25 2.70 2.72
C CYS A 308 -9.55 2.12 1.33
N ALA A 309 -8.75 2.48 0.32
CA ALA A 309 -8.90 1.95 -1.03
C ALA A 309 -8.67 0.44 -1.08
N ALA A 310 -7.71 -0.09 -0.31
CA ALA A 310 -7.45 -1.52 -0.17
C ALA A 310 -8.64 -2.26 0.48
N ALA A 311 -9.39 -1.59 1.36
CA ALA A 311 -10.64 -2.07 1.92
C ALA A 311 -11.88 -1.83 1.02
N GLY A 312 -11.69 -1.26 -0.17
CA GLY A 312 -12.76 -1.00 -1.14
C GLY A 312 -13.51 0.33 -0.95
N VAL A 313 -13.02 1.22 -0.07
CA VAL A 313 -13.60 2.55 0.17
C VAL A 313 -12.77 3.61 -0.57
N LEU A 314 -13.31 4.12 -1.68
CA LEU A 314 -12.67 5.17 -2.48
C LEU A 314 -13.05 6.56 -1.98
N LEU A 315 -12.09 7.27 -1.39
CA LEU A 315 -12.28 8.63 -0.90
C LEU A 315 -12.01 9.63 -2.04
N SER A 316 -13.03 10.07 -2.76
CA SER A 316 -12.88 11.11 -3.80
C SER A 316 -12.92 12.51 -3.19
N GLY A 317 -12.08 13.42 -3.69
CA GLY A 317 -12.09 14.84 -3.29
C GLY A 317 -11.29 15.18 -2.02
N TRP A 318 -10.62 14.22 -1.37
CA TRP A 318 -9.88 14.47 -0.13
C TRP A 318 -8.75 15.49 -0.31
N ARG A 319 -8.12 15.56 -1.50
CA ARG A 319 -7.07 16.53 -1.80
C ARG A 319 -7.56 17.99 -1.89
N ASN A 320 -8.87 18.19 -2.03
CA ASN A 320 -9.46 19.54 -2.03
C ASN A 320 -9.43 20.16 -0.63
N THR A 321 -9.41 19.32 0.42
CA THR A 321 -9.41 19.75 1.82
C THR A 321 -8.02 19.75 2.46
N THR A 322 -7.10 18.92 1.98
CA THR A 322 -5.73 18.81 2.48
C THR A 322 -4.79 18.40 1.36
N CYS A 323 -3.51 18.76 1.40
CA CYS A 323 -2.52 18.25 0.43
C CYS A 323 -2.82 18.55 -1.05
N GLY A 324 -3.56 19.64 -1.34
CA GLY A 324 -4.02 20.00 -2.69
C GLY A 324 -2.90 20.31 -3.68
N LYS A 325 -1.69 20.64 -3.20
CA LYS A 325 -0.52 20.88 -4.05
C LYS A 325 -0.18 19.66 -4.92
N TYR A 326 -0.45 18.43 -4.46
CA TYR A 326 -0.15 17.21 -5.21
C TYR A 326 -1.15 16.95 -6.34
N SER A 327 -2.39 17.43 -6.22
CA SER A 327 -3.37 17.37 -7.32
C SER A 327 -3.19 18.49 -8.35
N SER A 328 -2.61 19.63 -7.95
CA SER A 328 -2.39 20.77 -8.85
C SER A 328 -1.03 20.79 -9.54
N SER A 329 -0.11 19.89 -9.18
CA SER A 329 1.27 19.87 -9.69
C SER A 329 1.50 18.77 -10.74
N CYS A 330 0.45 18.33 -11.43
CA CYS A 330 0.62 17.38 -12.52
C CYS A 330 1.38 18.01 -13.69
N PRO A 331 2.22 17.23 -14.40
CA PRO A 331 2.85 17.69 -15.64
C PRO A 331 1.81 18.17 -16.66
N ASP A 332 2.17 19.12 -17.53
CA ASP A 332 1.25 19.81 -18.44
C ASP A 332 0.38 18.90 -19.33
N THR A 333 0.88 17.71 -19.68
CA THR A 333 0.15 16.74 -20.53
C THR A 333 -0.73 15.77 -19.73
N MET A 334 -0.64 15.78 -18.40
CA MET A 334 -1.31 14.83 -17.51
C MET A 334 -2.46 15.48 -16.74
N ILE A 335 -3.41 14.66 -16.31
CA ILE A 335 -4.47 15.04 -15.39
C ILE A 335 -4.31 14.31 -14.06
N TYR A 336 -4.81 14.92 -12.99
CA TYR A 336 -4.96 14.24 -11.71
C TYR A 336 -6.28 13.47 -11.66
N ASP A 337 -6.25 12.23 -11.16
CA ASP A 337 -7.44 11.41 -10.89
C ASP A 337 -7.27 10.64 -9.58
N TYR A 338 -8.39 10.30 -8.92
CA TYR A 338 -8.42 9.50 -7.69
C TYR A 338 -8.40 7.98 -7.96
N THR A 339 -8.63 7.59 -9.22
CA THR A 339 -8.77 6.21 -9.71
C THR A 339 -7.93 6.02 -10.96
N MET A 340 -6.65 6.38 -10.89
CA MET A 340 -5.74 6.32 -12.04
C MET A 340 -5.37 4.87 -12.39
N THR A 341 -5.25 4.59 -13.69
CA THR A 341 -4.87 3.27 -14.21
C THR A 341 -3.86 3.40 -15.34
N SER A 342 -2.99 2.39 -15.47
CA SER A 342 -2.11 2.23 -16.64
C SER A 342 -2.74 1.40 -17.76
N CYS A 343 -3.83 0.69 -17.46
CA CYS A 343 -4.51 -0.21 -18.41
C CYS A 343 -5.00 0.58 -19.62
N ASP A 344 -4.54 0.16 -20.81
CA ASP A 344 -4.84 0.79 -22.09
C ASP A 344 -4.46 2.28 -22.16
N ARG A 345 -3.51 2.74 -21.32
CA ARG A 345 -3.06 4.14 -21.25
C ARG A 345 -1.65 4.40 -21.76
N THR A 346 -1.04 3.46 -22.50
CA THR A 346 0.32 3.65 -23.06
C THR A 346 0.32 3.55 -24.57
N CYS A 347 1.28 4.18 -25.25
CA CYS A 347 1.42 3.96 -26.69
C CYS A 347 1.68 2.49 -27.05
N ARG A 348 2.31 1.74 -26.12
CA ARG A 348 2.55 0.31 -26.29
C ARG A 348 1.27 -0.51 -26.27
N SER A 349 0.30 -0.18 -25.43
CA SER A 349 -0.99 -0.90 -25.34
C SER A 349 -1.84 -0.78 -26.61
N LEU A 350 -1.59 0.23 -27.46
CA LEU A 350 -2.25 0.35 -28.76
C LEU A 350 -1.73 -0.64 -29.81
N SER A 351 -0.47 -1.07 -29.69
CA SER A 351 0.18 -1.96 -30.67
C SER A 351 0.23 -3.42 -30.22
N GLN A 352 0.13 -3.67 -28.91
CA GLN A 352 0.36 -4.96 -28.28
C GLN A 352 -0.64 -5.17 -27.16
N THR A 353 -0.95 -6.42 -26.84
CA THR A 353 -1.81 -6.77 -25.71
C THR A 353 -1.29 -6.16 -24.42
N ASP A 354 -2.13 -5.41 -23.72
CA ASP A 354 -1.81 -4.85 -22.41
C ASP A 354 -2.06 -5.86 -21.29
N PHE A 355 -0.99 -6.35 -20.69
CA PHE A 355 -1.09 -7.28 -19.56
C PHE A 355 -1.43 -6.58 -18.24
N THR A 356 -1.37 -5.24 -18.15
CA THR A 356 -1.69 -4.51 -16.91
C THR A 356 -3.19 -4.53 -16.59
N CYS A 357 -4.04 -4.61 -17.61
CA CYS A 357 -5.50 -4.67 -17.47
C CYS A 357 -6.02 -5.93 -16.75
N GLN A 358 -5.19 -6.97 -16.66
CA GLN A 358 -5.53 -8.25 -16.04
C GLN A 358 -5.00 -8.38 -14.60
N LEU A 359 -4.35 -7.33 -14.08
CA LEU A 359 -3.68 -7.36 -12.79
C LEU A 359 -4.47 -6.55 -11.78
N ASP A 360 -4.93 -7.21 -10.74
CA ASP A 360 -5.54 -6.54 -9.61
C ASP A 360 -4.48 -5.78 -8.82
N HIS A 361 -4.79 -4.52 -8.48
CA HIS A 361 -4.04 -3.69 -7.54
C HIS A 361 -4.99 -2.74 -6.82
N VAL A 362 -4.53 -2.18 -5.69
CA VAL A 362 -5.32 -1.14 -5.00
C VAL A 362 -5.49 0.06 -5.92
N SER A 363 -6.70 0.63 -5.98
CA SER A 363 -6.93 1.88 -6.73
C SER A 363 -6.10 3.00 -6.11
N VAL A 364 -5.34 3.71 -6.93
CA VAL A 364 -4.43 4.76 -6.48
C VAL A 364 -4.69 6.07 -7.18
N ASP A 365 -4.42 7.16 -6.49
CA ASP A 365 -4.49 8.50 -7.04
C ASP A 365 -3.14 8.94 -7.63
N GLY A 366 -3.17 10.03 -8.40
CA GLY A 366 -1.98 10.66 -8.93
C GLY A 366 -2.19 11.21 -10.33
N CYS A 367 -1.10 11.56 -11.01
CA CYS A 367 -1.16 12.08 -12.36
C CYS A 367 -1.02 10.95 -13.38
N GLY A 368 -1.65 11.13 -14.54
CA GLY A 368 -1.64 10.18 -15.64
C GLY A 368 -2.36 10.74 -16.85
N CYS A 369 -2.46 9.94 -17.91
CA CYS A 369 -3.06 10.39 -19.16
C CYS A 369 -4.58 10.41 -19.09
N ALA A 370 -5.18 11.50 -19.57
CA ALA A 370 -6.63 11.61 -19.74
C ALA A 370 -7.17 10.56 -20.71
N GLU A 371 -8.46 10.22 -20.59
CA GLU A 371 -9.11 9.30 -21.53
C GLU A 371 -8.96 9.78 -22.97
N GLY A 372 -8.57 8.86 -23.87
CA GLY A 372 -8.25 9.18 -25.27
C GLY A 372 -6.81 9.67 -25.52
N THR A 373 -5.96 9.76 -24.49
CA THR A 373 -4.53 10.06 -24.61
C THR A 373 -3.66 8.96 -23.98
N TYR A 374 -2.42 8.84 -24.42
CA TYR A 374 -1.55 7.69 -24.16
C TYR A 374 -0.13 8.14 -23.82
N LEU A 375 0.48 7.49 -22.83
CA LEU A 375 1.85 7.76 -22.41
C LEU A 375 2.86 7.25 -23.43
N ASN A 376 3.70 8.14 -23.96
CA ASN A 376 4.81 7.79 -24.86
C ASN A 376 6.12 7.48 -24.10
N ASP A 377 7.15 7.03 -24.82
CA ASP A 377 8.47 6.69 -24.24
C ASP A 377 9.24 7.91 -23.67
N GLN A 378 8.79 9.13 -23.98
CA GLN A 378 9.32 10.39 -23.44
C GLN A 378 8.65 10.81 -22.13
N GLY A 379 7.59 10.11 -21.71
CA GLY A 379 6.83 10.42 -20.50
C GLY A 379 5.74 11.49 -20.70
N GLU A 380 5.30 11.73 -21.93
CA GLU A 380 4.26 12.69 -22.27
C GLU A 380 2.98 11.97 -22.72
N CYS A 381 1.81 12.53 -22.35
CA CYS A 381 0.53 12.04 -22.84
C CYS A 381 0.22 12.65 -24.20
N VAL A 382 0.03 11.79 -25.21
CA VAL A 382 -0.21 12.19 -26.60
C VAL A 382 -1.47 11.50 -27.16
N PRO A 383 -2.14 12.08 -28.17
CA PRO A 383 -3.21 11.36 -28.86
C PRO A 383 -2.67 10.12 -29.59
N ALA A 384 -3.53 9.13 -29.83
CA ALA A 384 -3.16 7.86 -30.48
C ALA A 384 -2.39 8.06 -31.81
N SER A 385 -2.73 9.08 -32.60
CA SER A 385 -2.05 9.38 -33.87
C SER A 385 -0.59 9.80 -33.73
N ARG A 386 -0.15 10.20 -32.53
CA ARG A 386 1.22 10.60 -32.21
C ARG A 386 1.96 9.53 -31.40
N CYS A 387 1.38 8.35 -31.22
CA CYS A 387 2.04 7.23 -30.60
C CYS A 387 2.98 6.52 -31.57
N SER A 388 4.16 6.13 -31.06
CA SER A 388 4.99 5.14 -31.72
C SER A 388 4.25 3.79 -31.77
N CYS A 389 4.43 3.05 -32.86
CA CYS A 389 3.97 1.68 -32.97
C CYS A 389 5.07 0.70 -32.56
N TYR A 390 4.68 -0.47 -32.05
CA TYR A 390 5.64 -1.48 -31.58
C TYR A 390 5.39 -2.81 -32.28
N ASN A 391 6.34 -3.24 -33.14
CA ASN A 391 6.31 -4.54 -33.79
C ASN A 391 7.45 -5.41 -33.25
N GLY A 392 7.11 -6.39 -32.41
CA GLY A 392 8.10 -7.15 -31.65
C GLY A 392 8.96 -6.24 -30.78
N GLY A 393 10.29 -6.31 -30.93
CA GLY A 393 11.24 -5.46 -30.21
C GLY A 393 11.57 -4.13 -30.91
N THR A 394 10.93 -3.81 -32.04
CA THR A 394 11.25 -2.60 -32.83
C THR A 394 10.21 -1.51 -32.63
N VAL A 395 10.69 -0.30 -32.33
CA VAL A 395 9.87 0.91 -32.21
C VAL A 395 9.79 1.59 -33.58
N VAL A 396 8.56 1.85 -34.05
CA VAL A 396 8.26 2.52 -35.31
C VAL A 396 7.71 3.92 -34.98
N PRO A 397 8.43 5.00 -35.30
CA PRO A 397 7.96 6.36 -35.01
C PRO A 397 6.64 6.70 -35.71
N PRO A 398 5.86 7.67 -35.17
CA PRO A 398 4.65 8.14 -35.84
C PRO A 398 4.93 8.60 -37.27
N GLY A 399 4.15 8.10 -38.24
CA GLY A 399 4.29 8.42 -39.66
C GLY A 399 5.42 7.67 -40.40
N ALA A 400 6.19 6.82 -39.71
CA ALA A 400 7.13 5.92 -40.36
C ALA A 400 6.42 4.67 -40.90
N VAL A 401 6.94 4.14 -42.00
CA VAL A 401 6.38 2.97 -42.69
C VAL A 401 7.23 1.73 -42.39
N THR A 402 6.60 0.60 -42.08
CA THR A 402 7.32 -0.66 -41.86
C THR A 402 6.70 -1.82 -42.64
N ARG A 403 7.47 -2.89 -42.85
CA ARG A 403 6.97 -4.10 -43.52
C ARG A 403 6.74 -5.20 -42.48
N ILE A 404 5.50 -5.64 -42.36
CA ILE A 404 5.09 -6.74 -41.47
C ILE A 404 4.51 -7.85 -42.34
N TYR A 405 5.11 -9.04 -42.29
CA TYR A 405 4.71 -10.20 -43.09
C TYR A 405 4.60 -9.92 -44.62
N GLY A 406 5.45 -9.04 -45.15
CA GLY A 406 5.45 -8.69 -46.58
C GLY A 406 4.44 -7.62 -46.99
N ALA A 407 3.56 -7.17 -46.09
CA ALA A 407 2.67 -6.03 -46.28
C ALA A 407 3.28 -4.75 -45.68
N THR A 408 3.04 -3.62 -46.34
CA THR A 408 3.47 -2.29 -45.90
C THR A 408 2.39 -1.69 -45.01
N TRP A 409 2.75 -1.29 -43.79
CA TRP A 409 1.87 -0.68 -42.79
C TRP A 409 2.36 0.71 -42.41
#